data_AF-A0A399X2E5-F1
#
_entry.id   AF-A0A399X2E5-F1
#
_cell.length_a   1.000
_cell.length_b   1.000
_cell.length_c   1.000
_cell.angle_alpha   90.00
_cell.angle_beta   90.00
_cell.angle_gamma   90.00
#
_symmetry.space_group_name_H-M   'P 1'
#
loop_
_entity.id
_entity.type
_entity.pdbx_description
1 polymer ?
#
loop_
_entity_poly.entity_id
_entity_poly.type
_entity_poly.pdbx_seq_one_letter_code
_entity_poly.pdbx_strand_id
1 'polypeptide(L)'
;MRVIVAVQPQSKSTRGLVHYIAHSKIDPTRESFGSRALFNERSDLINVEQANFSLKPGVSSNRPKNEDLMHLVISLRPDDFKRLGKDEKERRKSLREITRESMRNLEKTVGAESLDWAAAIHRNTDNPHVHIAISKHFLSLQKGKHEILKRIPTAAIPHYEIRGQEKVLVPGVLKETTVRKMDEIIARNPIKESARFEHDLTAEKMPEKTPLHRPIEQEVRKPKQQIHETIHIR
;
A
#
# COMPACT_ATOMS: atom_id res chain seq x y z
N MET A 1 -0.73 8.82 13.45
CA MET A 1 0.22 7.69 13.46
C MET A 1 0.70 7.45 12.03
N ARG A 2 2.01 7.40 11.75
CA ARG A 2 2.56 7.29 10.38
C ARG A 2 2.40 5.90 9.76
N VAL A 3 2.63 4.86 10.56
CA VAL A 3 2.57 3.44 10.18
C VAL A 3 1.69 2.68 11.17
N ILE A 4 0.82 1.84 10.65
CA ILE A 4 0.00 0.88 11.39
C ILE A 4 0.43 -0.54 11.00
N VAL A 5 0.68 -1.40 11.98
CA VAL A 5 0.93 -2.83 11.79
C VAL A 5 -0.14 -3.59 12.55
N ALA A 6 -0.83 -4.53 11.90
CA ALA A 6 -1.92 -5.29 12.49
C ALA A 6 -1.97 -6.73 11.95
N VAL A 7 -2.22 -7.70 12.84
CA VAL A 7 -2.59 -9.06 12.45
C VAL A 7 -4.10 -9.08 12.21
N GLN A 8 -4.51 -9.51 11.03
CA GLN A 8 -5.92 -9.66 10.66
C GLN A 8 -6.45 -11.03 11.10
N PRO A 9 -7.76 -11.16 11.35
CA PRO A 9 -8.38 -12.46 11.55
C PRO A 9 -8.19 -13.34 10.30
N GLN A 10 -8.25 -14.66 10.50
CA GLN A 10 -8.12 -15.63 9.40
C GLN A 10 -9.14 -15.36 8.30
N SER A 11 -8.69 -15.45 7.05
CA SER A 11 -9.54 -15.17 5.90
C SER A 11 -10.70 -16.17 5.83
N LYS A 12 -11.92 -15.64 5.70
CA LYS A 12 -13.12 -16.43 5.40
C LYS A 12 -13.29 -16.70 3.90
N SER A 13 -12.32 -16.33 3.05
CA SER A 13 -12.41 -16.53 1.60
C SER A 13 -12.30 -18.02 1.24
N THR A 14 -13.35 -18.55 0.61
CA THR A 14 -13.40 -19.92 0.10
C THR A 14 -12.30 -20.20 -0.93
N ARG A 15 -11.87 -19.19 -1.70
CA ARG A 15 -10.77 -19.28 -2.68
C ARG A 15 -9.36 -19.16 -2.07
N GLY A 16 -9.26 -18.89 -0.77
CA GLY A 16 -7.99 -18.80 -0.04
C GLY A 16 -7.48 -17.37 0.17
N LEU A 17 -6.61 -17.20 1.17
CA LEU A 17 -6.02 -15.91 1.54
C LEU A 17 -5.24 -15.26 0.38
N VAL A 18 -4.42 -16.01 -0.37
CA VAL A 18 -3.63 -15.47 -1.49
C VAL A 18 -4.54 -14.91 -2.59
N HIS A 19 -5.59 -15.64 -2.98
CA HIS A 19 -6.58 -15.15 -3.95
C HIS A 19 -7.35 -13.94 -3.41
N TYR A 20 -7.68 -13.91 -2.11
CA TYR A 20 -8.29 -12.73 -1.48
C TYR A 20 -7.37 -11.51 -1.59
N ILE A 21 -6.08 -11.64 -1.27
CA ILE A 21 -5.08 -10.56 -1.34
C ILE A 21 -4.93 -10.05 -2.79
N ALA A 22 -4.90 -10.94 -3.77
CA ALA A 22 -4.72 -10.55 -5.17
C ALA A 22 -5.95 -9.84 -5.78
N HIS A 23 -7.17 -10.27 -5.44
CA HIS A 23 -8.39 -9.88 -6.18
C HIS A 23 -9.46 -9.13 -5.37
N SER A 24 -9.41 -9.10 -4.03
CA SER A 24 -10.51 -8.49 -3.25
C SER A 24 -10.51 -6.97 -3.39
N LYS A 25 -11.69 -6.39 -3.68
CA LYS A 25 -11.93 -4.94 -3.70
C LYS A 25 -10.86 -4.18 -4.51
N ILE A 26 -10.62 -4.56 -5.77
CA ILE A 26 -9.75 -3.78 -6.67
C ILE A 26 -10.47 -2.48 -7.03
N ASP A 27 -9.78 -1.35 -6.88
CA ASP A 27 -10.25 -0.06 -7.38
C ASP A 27 -9.64 0.21 -8.77
N PRO A 28 -10.40 0.13 -9.86
CA PRO A 28 -9.87 0.29 -11.22
C PRO A 28 -9.37 1.72 -11.52
N THR A 29 -9.66 2.71 -10.68
CA THR A 29 -9.15 4.08 -10.83
C THR A 29 -7.78 4.28 -10.18
N ARG A 30 -7.42 3.42 -9.20
CA ARG A 30 -6.19 3.52 -8.40
C ARG A 30 -5.26 2.31 -8.58
N GLU A 31 -5.75 1.25 -9.22
CA GLU A 31 -5.08 -0.04 -9.35
C GLU A 31 -5.26 -0.64 -10.75
N SER A 32 -4.30 -1.47 -11.16
CA SER A 32 -4.36 -2.20 -12.43
C SER A 32 -5.57 -3.13 -12.48
N PHE A 33 -6.23 -3.19 -13.64
CA PHE A 33 -7.42 -4.01 -13.84
C PHE A 33 -7.14 -5.52 -13.66
N GLY A 34 -8.11 -6.27 -13.15
CA GLY A 34 -8.09 -7.74 -13.05
C GLY A 34 -7.43 -8.33 -11.80
N SER A 35 -6.14 -8.07 -11.55
CA SER A 35 -5.42 -8.65 -10.41
C SER A 35 -4.22 -7.82 -9.96
N ARG A 36 -3.95 -7.80 -8.65
CA ARG A 36 -2.73 -7.23 -8.10
C ARG A 36 -1.55 -8.18 -8.29
N ALA A 37 -0.46 -7.68 -8.87
CA ALA A 37 0.84 -8.33 -8.80
C ALA A 37 1.21 -8.64 -7.35
N LEU A 38 1.46 -9.92 -7.06
CA LEU A 38 2.00 -10.38 -5.79
C LEU A 38 3.53 -10.29 -5.82
N PHE A 39 4.16 -10.20 -4.66
CA PHE A 39 5.61 -10.23 -4.49
C PHE A 39 5.98 -11.03 -3.23
N ASN A 40 7.22 -11.49 -3.15
CA ASN A 40 7.79 -12.14 -1.97
C ASN A 40 9.22 -11.64 -1.71
N GLU A 41 9.97 -12.34 -0.86
CA GLU A 41 11.35 -12.01 -0.51
C GLU A 41 12.28 -11.89 -1.74
N ARG A 42 12.12 -12.75 -2.75
CA ARG A 42 13.06 -12.83 -3.89
C ARG A 42 12.50 -12.23 -5.18
N SER A 43 11.18 -12.24 -5.36
CA SER A 43 10.51 -11.87 -6.61
C SER A 43 9.60 -10.66 -6.44
N ASP A 44 9.71 -9.70 -7.37
CA ASP A 44 8.89 -8.48 -7.45
C ASP A 44 7.52 -8.70 -8.12
N LEU A 45 7.38 -9.82 -8.84
CA LEU A 45 6.19 -10.21 -9.58
C LEU A 45 6.04 -11.74 -9.54
N ILE A 46 4.99 -12.20 -8.87
CA ILE A 46 4.52 -13.60 -8.91
C ILE A 46 3.00 -13.61 -9.08
N ASN A 47 2.45 -14.69 -9.62
CA ASN A 47 1.01 -14.91 -9.73
C ASN A 47 0.46 -15.67 -8.49
N VAL A 48 -0.86 -15.85 -8.43
CA VAL A 48 -1.56 -16.51 -7.31
C VAL A 48 -1.12 -17.98 -7.14
N GLU A 49 -0.83 -18.68 -8.24
CA GLU A 49 -0.39 -20.07 -8.23
C GLU A 49 1.02 -20.22 -7.66
N GLN A 50 1.97 -19.43 -8.15
CA GLN A 50 3.35 -19.35 -7.67
C GLN A 50 3.40 -18.98 -6.17
N ALA A 51 2.59 -18.00 -5.75
CA ALA A 51 2.48 -17.62 -4.35
C ALA A 51 1.91 -18.75 -3.47
N ASN A 52 0.84 -19.43 -3.92
CA ASN A 52 0.31 -20.61 -3.23
C ASN A 52 1.34 -21.74 -3.15
N PHE A 53 2.11 -21.96 -4.22
CA PHE A 53 3.16 -22.98 -4.28
C PHE A 53 4.29 -22.68 -3.29
N SER A 54 4.72 -21.42 -3.15
CA SER A 54 5.73 -21.03 -2.15
C SER A 54 5.24 -21.07 -0.70
N LEU A 55 3.91 -21.06 -0.47
CA LEU A 55 3.31 -20.95 0.86
C LEU A 55 2.76 -22.28 1.41
N LYS A 56 2.82 -23.37 0.64
CA LYS A 56 2.23 -24.65 1.04
C LYS A 56 3.14 -25.40 2.02
N PRO A 57 2.58 -26.07 3.05
CA PRO A 57 3.36 -26.95 3.91
C PRO A 57 3.75 -28.24 3.15
N GLY A 58 5.04 -28.42 2.91
CA GLY A 58 5.59 -29.64 2.30
C GLY A 58 5.21 -29.83 0.82
N VAL A 59 5.06 -31.08 0.40
CA VAL A 59 4.98 -31.48 -1.03
C VAL A 59 3.53 -31.61 -1.53
N SER A 60 2.55 -30.94 -0.90
CA SER A 60 1.13 -31.07 -1.32
C SER A 60 0.89 -30.56 -2.76
N SER A 61 -0.01 -31.22 -3.49
CA SER A 61 -0.56 -30.71 -4.76
C SER A 61 -1.59 -29.59 -4.54
N ASN A 62 -2.22 -29.56 -3.36
CA ASN A 62 -3.20 -28.54 -2.99
C ASN A 62 -2.53 -27.22 -2.54
N ARG A 63 -3.23 -26.11 -2.77
CA ARG A 63 -2.93 -24.79 -2.19
C ARG A 63 -3.00 -24.82 -0.65
N PRO A 64 -2.27 -23.95 0.06
CA PRO A 64 -2.40 -23.81 1.51
C PRO A 64 -3.84 -23.48 1.92
N LYS A 65 -4.25 -24.01 3.07
CA LYS A 65 -5.53 -23.65 3.71
C LYS A 65 -5.38 -22.29 4.40
N ASN A 66 -6.50 -21.64 4.69
CA ASN A 66 -6.49 -20.41 5.49
C ASN A 66 -6.04 -20.63 6.94
N GLU A 67 -6.08 -21.89 7.43
CA GLU A 67 -5.57 -22.24 8.75
C GLU A 67 -4.04 -22.34 8.81
N ASP A 68 -3.38 -22.65 7.70
CA ASP A 68 -1.91 -22.78 7.58
C ASP A 68 -1.21 -21.41 7.45
N LEU A 69 -1.98 -20.34 7.24
CA LEU A 69 -1.49 -18.99 6.96
C LEU A 69 -1.84 -17.99 8.07
N MET A 70 -0.97 -17.01 8.25
CA MET A 70 -1.26 -15.77 8.98
C MET A 70 -1.44 -14.61 8.01
N HIS A 71 -2.25 -13.63 8.41
CA HIS A 71 -2.55 -12.45 7.62
C HIS A 71 -2.05 -11.21 8.36
N LEU A 72 -0.95 -10.64 7.88
CA LEU A 72 -0.36 -9.42 8.41
C LEU A 72 -0.69 -8.24 7.48
N VAL A 73 -0.92 -7.06 8.05
CA VAL A 73 -1.13 -5.81 7.31
C VAL A 73 -0.18 -4.74 7.82
N ILE A 74 0.49 -4.07 6.88
CA ILE A 74 1.28 -2.85 7.11
C ILE A 74 0.59 -1.73 6.33
N SER A 75 0.14 -0.67 7.01
CA SER A 75 -0.58 0.46 6.41
C SER A 75 0.16 1.77 6.69
N LEU A 76 0.29 2.61 5.66
CA LEU A 76 0.99 3.88 5.70
C LEU A 76 0.00 5.05 5.58
N ARG A 77 0.31 6.16 6.26
CA ARG A 77 -0.32 7.46 6.00
C ARG A 77 -0.10 7.86 4.53
N PRO A 78 -1.05 8.53 3.85
CA PRO A 78 -0.95 8.79 2.42
C PRO A 78 0.26 9.66 2.05
N ASP A 79 0.61 10.65 2.88
CA ASP A 79 1.74 11.55 2.62
C ASP A 79 3.09 10.87 2.80
N ASP A 80 3.21 10.00 3.81
CA ASP A 80 4.40 9.17 4.00
C ASP A 80 4.63 8.25 2.79
N PHE A 81 3.55 7.65 2.24
CA PHE A 81 3.64 6.89 0.99
C PHE A 81 4.00 7.76 -0.23
N LYS A 82 3.45 8.99 -0.36
CA LYS A 82 3.82 9.91 -1.46
C LYS A 82 5.32 10.20 -1.48
N ARG A 83 5.96 10.30 -0.30
CA ARG A 83 7.40 10.58 -0.13
C ARG A 83 8.32 9.40 -0.48
N LEU A 84 7.77 8.19 -0.71
CA LEU A 84 8.56 7.01 -1.08
C LEU A 84 9.10 6.99 -2.53
N GLY A 85 8.70 7.95 -3.38
CA GLY A 85 9.10 8.02 -4.78
C GLY A 85 8.33 9.09 -5.56
N LYS A 86 8.83 9.49 -6.73
CA LYS A 86 8.22 10.58 -7.53
C LYS A 86 6.89 10.17 -8.16
N ASP A 87 6.76 8.88 -8.49
CA ASP A 87 5.62 8.28 -9.17
C ASP A 87 5.14 6.99 -8.46
N GLU A 88 4.03 6.42 -8.94
CA GLU A 88 3.44 5.20 -8.36
C GLU A 88 4.35 3.97 -8.46
N LYS A 89 5.16 3.87 -9.52
CA LYS A 89 6.07 2.74 -9.77
C LYS A 89 7.20 2.75 -8.75
N GLU A 90 7.80 3.91 -8.52
CA GLU A 90 8.83 4.11 -7.49
C GLU A 90 8.27 3.89 -6.08
N ARG A 91 7.14 4.52 -5.72
CA ARG A 91 6.55 4.35 -4.37
C ARG A 91 6.22 2.88 -4.08
N ARG A 92 5.68 2.14 -5.07
CA ARG A 92 5.42 0.70 -4.93
C ARG A 92 6.71 -0.12 -4.85
N LYS A 93 7.78 0.26 -5.55
CA LYS A 93 9.10 -0.39 -5.43
C LYS A 93 9.66 -0.21 -4.02
N SER A 94 9.67 1.02 -3.52
CA SER A 94 10.11 1.38 -2.17
C SER A 94 9.29 0.66 -1.08
N LEU A 95 7.97 0.56 -1.25
CA LEU A 95 7.12 -0.19 -0.30
C LEU A 95 7.40 -1.71 -0.31
N ARG A 96 7.83 -2.30 -1.45
CA ARG A 96 8.35 -3.68 -1.47
C ARG A 96 9.68 -3.81 -0.72
N GLU A 97 10.63 -2.88 -0.88
CA GLU A 97 11.88 -2.83 -0.11
C GLU A 97 11.62 -2.77 1.40
N ILE A 98 10.71 -1.88 1.83
CA ILE A 98 10.29 -1.75 3.24
C ILE A 98 9.63 -3.03 3.76
N THR A 99 8.78 -3.67 2.95
CA THR A 99 8.10 -4.92 3.33
C THR A 99 9.12 -6.05 3.54
N ARG A 100 10.08 -6.24 2.61
CA ARG A 100 11.14 -7.25 2.73
C ARG A 100 11.98 -7.03 3.99
N GLU A 101 12.45 -5.81 4.23
CA GLU A 101 13.22 -5.48 5.43
C GLU A 101 12.42 -5.75 6.72
N SER A 102 11.12 -5.46 6.72
CA SER A 102 10.24 -5.77 7.85
C SER A 102 10.06 -7.28 8.06
N MET A 103 9.88 -8.04 6.98
CA MET A 103 9.77 -9.50 7.04
C MET A 103 11.07 -10.17 7.52
N ARG A 104 12.25 -9.70 7.05
CA ARG A 104 13.56 -10.16 7.54
C ARG A 104 13.78 -9.94 9.03
N ASN A 105 13.25 -8.86 9.59
CA ASN A 105 13.33 -8.63 11.04
C ASN A 105 12.26 -9.42 11.82
N LEU A 106 11.13 -9.79 11.20
CA LEU A 106 10.21 -10.78 11.76
C LEU A 106 10.82 -12.19 11.78
N GLU A 107 11.51 -12.62 10.73
CA GLU A 107 12.24 -13.91 10.68
C GLU A 107 13.18 -14.07 11.88
N LYS A 108 14.05 -13.08 12.09
CA LYS A 108 14.95 -13.00 13.27
C LYS A 108 14.18 -13.05 14.59
N THR A 109 13.06 -12.34 14.70
CA THR A 109 12.25 -12.27 15.93
C THR A 109 11.49 -13.58 16.22
N VAL A 110 11.19 -14.36 15.17
CA VAL A 110 10.62 -15.71 15.29
C VAL A 110 11.71 -16.76 15.59
N GLY A 111 12.97 -16.48 15.27
CA GLY A 111 14.05 -17.48 15.26
C GLY A 111 13.96 -18.42 14.05
N ALA A 112 13.37 -17.95 12.95
CA ALA A 112 13.25 -18.69 11.70
C ALA A 112 14.49 -18.50 10.83
N GLU A 113 14.89 -19.56 10.11
CA GLU A 113 15.93 -19.48 9.07
C GLU A 113 15.40 -18.71 7.86
N SER A 114 14.14 -18.98 7.51
CA SER A 114 13.32 -18.22 6.58
C SER A 114 11.85 -18.36 6.94
N LEU A 115 11.05 -17.34 6.61
CA LEU A 115 9.60 -17.41 6.60
C LEU A 115 9.13 -17.33 5.15
N ASP A 116 8.32 -18.29 4.71
CA ASP A 116 7.65 -18.16 3.42
C ASP A 116 6.50 -17.17 3.53
N TRP A 117 6.51 -16.13 2.69
CA TRP A 117 5.47 -15.11 2.64
C TRP A 117 5.21 -14.64 1.21
N ALA A 118 3.98 -14.17 0.95
CA ALA A 118 3.62 -13.50 -0.29
C ALA A 118 2.67 -12.32 0.00
N ALA A 119 2.84 -11.21 -0.70
CA ALA A 119 2.16 -9.96 -0.40
C ALA A 119 1.66 -9.22 -1.64
N ALA A 120 0.66 -8.35 -1.47
CA ALA A 120 0.27 -7.34 -2.46
C ALA A 120 0.11 -5.96 -1.83
N ILE A 121 0.48 -4.93 -2.59
CA ILE A 121 0.18 -3.53 -2.26
C ILE A 121 -1.24 -3.22 -2.74
N HIS A 122 -2.09 -2.76 -1.83
CA HIS A 122 -3.46 -2.31 -2.06
C HIS A 122 -3.52 -0.78 -2.04
N ARG A 123 -4.21 -0.21 -3.04
CA ARG A 123 -4.48 1.23 -3.19
C ARG A 123 -5.97 1.58 -3.22
N ASN A 124 -6.85 0.61 -3.03
CA ASN A 124 -8.31 0.73 -2.95
C ASN A 124 -8.87 1.55 -1.76
N THR A 125 -8.01 2.01 -0.85
CA THR A 125 -8.38 2.95 0.21
C THR A 125 -7.34 4.07 0.28
N ASP A 126 -7.67 5.16 0.97
CA ASP A 126 -6.79 6.34 1.03
C ASP A 126 -5.43 6.05 1.64
N ASN A 127 -5.36 5.17 2.64
CA ASN A 127 -4.13 4.72 3.26
C ASN A 127 -3.53 3.54 2.45
N PRO A 128 -2.40 3.73 1.74
CA PRO A 128 -1.76 2.65 1.00
C PRO A 128 -1.27 1.58 1.98
N HIS A 129 -1.61 0.33 1.70
CA HIS A 129 -1.32 -0.77 2.62
C HIS A 129 -0.87 -2.04 1.91
N VAL A 130 -0.15 -2.88 2.62
CA VAL A 130 0.36 -4.16 2.17
C VAL A 130 -0.36 -5.25 2.94
N HIS A 131 -1.06 -6.13 2.23
CA HIS A 131 -1.53 -7.38 2.79
C HIS A 131 -0.50 -8.47 2.55
N ILE A 132 -0.13 -9.19 3.60
CA ILE A 132 0.94 -10.21 3.60
C ILE A 132 0.33 -11.52 4.12
N ALA A 133 0.37 -12.57 3.30
CA ALA A 133 0.16 -13.95 3.71
C ALA A 133 1.51 -14.53 4.14
N ILE A 134 1.58 -15.12 5.34
CA ILE A 134 2.79 -15.72 5.90
C ILE A 134 2.47 -17.18 6.23
N SER A 135 3.31 -18.12 5.79
CA SER A 135 3.24 -19.52 6.20
C SER A 135 3.42 -19.62 7.72
N LYS A 136 2.59 -20.42 8.40
CA LYS A 136 2.85 -20.79 9.80
C LYS A 136 3.99 -21.79 9.92
N HIS A 137 4.31 -22.52 8.86
CA HIS A 137 5.38 -23.52 8.87
C HIS A 137 6.71 -22.85 8.53
N PHE A 138 7.72 -23.05 9.37
CA PHE A 138 9.05 -22.45 9.21
C PHE A 138 10.14 -23.40 9.68
N LEU A 139 11.38 -23.21 9.22
CA LEU A 139 12.55 -23.93 9.72
C LEU A 139 13.17 -23.13 10.89
N SER A 140 13.28 -23.75 12.06
CA SER A 140 13.74 -23.12 13.29
C SER A 140 15.27 -23.15 13.39
N LEU A 141 15.92 -21.97 13.42
CA LEU A 141 17.39 -21.86 13.53
C LEU A 141 17.93 -22.54 14.80
N GLN A 142 17.21 -22.40 15.91
CA GLN A 142 17.65 -22.94 17.20
C GLN A 142 17.49 -24.47 17.28
N LYS A 143 16.55 -25.06 16.55
CA LYS A 143 16.19 -26.48 16.68
C LYS A 143 16.51 -27.33 15.45
N GLY A 144 16.98 -26.71 14.35
CA GLY A 144 17.30 -27.40 13.08
C GLY A 144 16.13 -28.19 12.48
N LYS A 145 14.88 -27.81 12.78
CA LYS A 145 13.68 -28.57 12.38
C LYS A 145 12.49 -27.67 12.09
N HIS A 146 11.52 -28.21 11.35
CA HIS A 146 10.27 -27.51 11.08
C HIS A 146 9.43 -27.30 12.36
N GLU A 147 8.92 -26.08 12.53
CA GLU A 147 8.02 -25.69 13.60
C GLU A 147 6.79 -24.94 13.06
N ILE A 148 5.77 -24.79 13.91
CA ILE A 148 4.51 -24.10 13.57
C ILE A 148 4.38 -22.84 14.42
N LEU A 149 4.39 -21.68 13.75
CA LEU A 149 4.20 -20.37 14.33
C LEU A 149 2.71 -20.16 14.68
N LYS A 150 2.35 -20.48 15.93
CA LYS A 150 0.96 -20.41 16.43
C LYS A 150 0.36 -18.99 16.37
N ARG A 151 1.19 -17.96 16.59
CA ARG A 151 0.85 -16.53 16.53
C ARG A 151 2.10 -15.73 16.19
N ILE A 152 1.94 -14.55 15.58
CA ILE A 152 3.03 -13.56 15.48
C ILE A 152 3.53 -13.22 16.91
N PRO A 153 4.85 -13.17 17.17
CA PRO A 153 5.37 -12.82 18.49
C PRO A 153 4.91 -11.45 18.94
N THR A 154 4.57 -11.29 20.23
CA THR A 154 4.11 -10.01 20.80
C THR A 154 5.11 -8.88 20.53
N ALA A 155 6.41 -9.14 20.74
CA ALA A 155 7.49 -8.19 20.47
C ALA A 155 7.57 -7.72 19.00
N ALA A 156 6.97 -8.44 18.05
CA ALA A 156 6.99 -8.06 16.65
C ALA A 156 5.90 -7.03 16.28
N ILE A 157 4.83 -6.90 17.07
CA ILE A 157 3.64 -6.09 16.75
C ILE A 157 3.37 -5.02 17.82
N PRO A 158 2.55 -3.99 17.54
CA PRO A 158 2.15 -3.02 18.55
C PRO A 158 1.43 -3.71 19.72
N HIS A 159 1.90 -3.47 20.94
CA HIS A 159 1.36 -4.06 22.17
C HIS A 159 1.58 -3.11 23.35
N TYR A 160 0.93 -3.39 24.48
CA TYR A 160 1.12 -2.62 25.70
C TYR A 160 2.02 -3.38 26.68
N GLU A 161 2.97 -2.68 27.27
CA GLU A 161 3.74 -3.13 28.43
C GLU A 161 3.32 -2.34 29.67
N ILE A 162 3.50 -2.92 30.85
CA ILE A 162 3.40 -2.22 32.12
C ILE A 162 4.82 -1.84 32.55
N ARG A 163 5.06 -0.54 32.75
CA ARG A 163 6.36 0.00 33.19
C ARG A 163 6.11 0.82 34.46
N GLY A 164 6.47 0.24 35.61
CA GLY A 164 6.04 0.77 36.91
C GLY A 164 4.52 0.69 37.05
N GLN A 165 3.86 1.85 37.18
CA GLN A 165 2.39 1.95 37.24
C GLN A 165 1.75 2.33 35.89
N GLU A 166 2.55 2.64 34.86
CA GLU A 166 2.04 3.14 33.58
C GLU A 166 1.93 2.04 32.51
N LYS A 167 0.92 2.20 31.64
CA LYS A 167 0.68 1.33 30.49
C LYS A 167 1.21 1.98 29.22
N VAL A 168 2.37 1.53 28.75
CA VAL A 168 3.11 2.12 27.64
C VAL A 168 2.85 1.34 26.34
N LEU A 169 2.51 2.05 25.25
CA LEU A 169 2.36 1.43 23.92
C LEU A 169 3.74 1.22 23.27
N VAL A 170 4.17 -0.03 23.22
CA VAL A 170 5.38 -0.45 22.50
C VAL A 170 5.02 -0.69 21.02
N PRO A 171 5.77 -0.13 20.05
CA PRO A 171 5.42 -0.23 18.63
C PRO A 171 5.70 -1.63 18.02
N GLY A 172 6.67 -2.37 18.54
CA GLY A 172 7.09 -3.69 18.05
C GLY A 172 7.94 -3.64 16.77
N VAL A 173 8.76 -4.69 16.58
CA VAL A 173 9.85 -4.70 15.59
C VAL A 173 9.42 -4.41 14.16
N LEU A 174 8.21 -4.85 13.76
CA LEU A 174 7.70 -4.65 12.40
C LEU A 174 7.43 -3.17 12.14
N LYS A 175 6.84 -2.46 13.12
CA LYS A 175 6.53 -1.03 12.99
C LYS A 175 7.81 -0.20 13.04
N GLU A 176 8.71 -0.51 13.97
CA GLU A 176 10.02 0.15 14.07
C GLU A 176 10.84 0.00 12.79
N THR A 177 10.93 -1.24 12.28
CA THR A 177 11.62 -1.53 11.02
C THR A 177 10.97 -0.84 9.83
N THR A 178 9.64 -0.85 9.73
CA THR A 178 8.91 -0.16 8.66
C THR A 178 9.21 1.34 8.68
N VAL A 179 9.17 1.98 9.86
CA VAL A 179 9.43 3.41 10.02
C VAL A 179 10.90 3.75 9.70
N ARG A 180 11.86 3.03 10.29
CA ARG A 180 13.30 3.19 9.99
C ARG A 180 13.56 3.08 8.49
N LYS A 181 13.07 2.02 7.84
CA LYS A 181 13.36 1.76 6.44
C LYS A 181 12.67 2.75 5.50
N MET A 182 11.48 3.23 5.88
CA MET A 182 10.81 4.34 5.20
C MET A 182 11.63 5.63 5.29
N ASP A 183 12.10 6.00 6.48
CA ASP A 183 12.87 7.22 6.69
C ASP A 183 14.24 7.16 5.98
N GLU A 184 14.89 5.99 5.94
CA GLU A 184 16.08 5.73 5.09
C GLU A 184 15.83 5.95 3.58
N ILE A 185 14.65 5.59 3.06
CA ILE A 185 14.31 5.78 1.65
C ILE A 185 13.99 7.25 1.36
N ILE A 186 13.26 7.91 2.27
CA ILE A 186 12.91 9.34 2.16
C ILE A 186 14.18 10.20 2.22
N ALA A 187 15.12 9.89 3.12
CA ALA A 187 16.40 10.61 3.22
C ALA A 187 17.30 10.42 1.98
N ARG A 188 17.26 9.24 1.36
CA ARG A 188 17.99 8.95 0.10
C ARG A 188 17.37 9.65 -1.12
N ASN A 189 16.08 9.93 -1.09
CA ASN A 189 15.34 10.59 -2.17
C ASN A 189 14.72 11.91 -1.68
N PRO A 190 15.53 12.97 -1.43
CA PRO A 190 15.00 14.28 -1.09
C PRO A 190 14.22 14.84 -2.29
N ILE A 191 12.91 14.62 -2.29
CA ILE A 191 11.97 15.33 -3.16
C ILE A 191 12.15 16.81 -2.82
N LYS A 192 12.61 17.61 -3.78
CA LYS A 192 12.79 19.05 -3.61
C LYS A 192 11.43 19.71 -3.35
N GLU A 193 11.08 19.92 -2.07
CA GLU A 193 9.90 20.71 -1.67
C GLU A 193 10.09 22.23 -1.89
N SER A 194 11.27 22.64 -2.37
CA SER A 194 11.63 24.02 -2.73
C SER A 194 11.05 24.48 -4.09
N ALA A 195 9.72 24.55 -4.21
CA ALA A 195 9.06 25.14 -5.40
C ALA A 195 7.61 25.62 -5.18
N ARG A 196 7.09 25.66 -3.94
CA ARG A 196 5.66 25.97 -3.69
C ARG A 196 5.35 27.05 -2.66
N PHE A 197 6.36 27.71 -2.08
CA PHE A 197 6.16 28.77 -1.09
C PHE A 197 6.69 30.17 -1.47
N GLU A 198 7.42 30.32 -2.59
CA GLU A 198 7.96 31.63 -3.02
C GLU A 198 7.22 32.28 -4.19
N HIS A 199 6.30 31.58 -4.85
CA HIS A 199 5.63 32.10 -6.05
C HIS A 199 4.30 32.84 -5.80
N ASP A 200 3.90 32.97 -4.53
CA ASP A 200 2.61 33.53 -4.08
C ASP A 200 2.76 34.86 -3.31
N LEU A 201 3.99 35.42 -3.27
CA LEU A 201 4.31 36.69 -2.58
C LEU A 201 4.89 37.79 -3.50
N THR A 202 4.94 37.53 -4.81
CA THR A 202 5.50 38.47 -5.82
C THR A 202 4.46 39.00 -6.81
N ALA A 203 3.18 38.64 -6.64
CA ALA A 203 2.09 39.00 -7.55
C ALA A 203 1.21 40.19 -7.09
N GLU A 204 1.67 41.01 -6.13
CA GLU A 204 1.01 42.27 -5.77
C GLU A 204 1.99 43.46 -5.75
N LYS A 205 2.18 44.10 -6.91
CA LYS A 205 2.44 45.56 -6.96
C LYS A 205 2.33 46.20 -8.35
N MET A 206 1.55 47.29 -8.38
CA MET A 206 1.49 48.37 -9.38
C MET A 206 0.67 48.13 -10.67
N PRO A 207 0.08 49.19 -11.26
CA PRO A 207 -0.82 50.15 -10.60
C PRO A 207 -2.08 50.49 -11.44
N GLU A 208 -3.07 51.14 -10.83
CA GLU A 208 -4.21 51.73 -11.56
C GLU A 208 -3.79 52.82 -12.57
N LYS A 209 -4.46 52.85 -13.73
CA LYS A 209 -4.82 54.10 -14.42
C LYS A 209 -6.24 53.99 -15.00
N THR A 210 -7.01 55.06 -14.80
CA THR A 210 -8.44 55.24 -15.11
C THR A 210 -8.72 55.57 -16.60
N PRO A 211 -9.98 55.59 -17.06
CA PRO A 211 -10.33 55.27 -18.45
C PRO A 211 -10.66 56.48 -19.35
N LEU A 212 -10.72 56.24 -20.67
CA LEU A 212 -11.37 57.13 -21.65
C LEU A 212 -12.61 56.48 -22.31
N HIS A 213 -13.65 57.28 -22.50
CA HIS A 213 -14.88 56.95 -23.24
C HIS A 213 -14.66 57.09 -24.77
N ARG A 214 -15.10 56.13 -25.61
CA ARG A 214 -16.39 56.08 -26.39
C ARG A 214 -16.53 57.16 -27.50
N PRO A 215 -17.38 56.97 -28.54
CA PRO A 215 -18.15 55.79 -29.00
C PRO A 215 -17.96 55.47 -30.51
N ILE A 216 -18.69 54.47 -31.03
CA ILE A 216 -19.57 54.58 -32.24
C ILE A 216 -20.47 53.33 -32.31
N GLU A 217 -21.70 53.53 -32.76
CA GLU A 217 -22.82 52.57 -32.78
C GLU A 217 -23.03 51.85 -34.13
N GLN A 218 -24.04 50.94 -34.14
CA GLN A 218 -24.87 50.44 -35.28
C GLN A 218 -24.25 49.41 -36.26
N GLU A 219 -24.96 48.33 -36.69
CA GLU A 219 -26.19 47.72 -36.14
C GLU A 219 -26.43 46.23 -36.57
N VAL A 220 -27.41 45.59 -35.91
CA VAL A 220 -28.38 44.55 -36.35
C VAL A 220 -28.14 43.72 -37.64
N ARG A 221 -28.23 42.38 -37.50
CA ARG A 221 -29.21 41.52 -38.23
C ARG A 221 -29.32 40.07 -37.67
N LYS A 222 -30.42 39.82 -36.97
CA LYS A 222 -31.24 38.57 -37.01
C LYS A 222 -32.53 38.95 -37.77
N PRO A 223 -33.39 38.03 -38.32
CA PRO A 223 -33.76 36.75 -37.69
C PRO A 223 -34.22 35.60 -38.65
N LYS A 224 -34.83 34.54 -38.05
CA LYS A 224 -35.87 33.64 -38.62
C LYS A 224 -35.45 32.63 -39.73
N GLN A 225 -36.02 31.42 -39.87
CA GLN A 225 -36.97 30.60 -39.07
C GLN A 225 -37.04 29.16 -39.65
N GLN A 226 -37.31 28.13 -38.81
CA GLN A 226 -38.17 26.95 -39.17
C GLN A 226 -37.68 25.96 -40.29
N ILE A 227 -38.16 24.71 -40.51
CA ILE A 227 -39.21 23.82 -39.93
C ILE A 227 -38.75 22.33 -40.09
N HIS A 228 -39.22 21.40 -39.22
CA HIS A 228 -39.47 19.93 -39.43
C HIS A 228 -38.35 19.01 -40.04
N GLU A 229 -38.39 17.67 -39.93
CA GLU A 229 -39.50 16.74 -39.63
C GLU A 229 -39.07 15.45 -38.88
N THR A 230 -40.08 14.77 -38.31
CA THR A 230 -40.01 13.47 -37.62
C THR A 230 -39.76 12.30 -38.58
N ILE A 231 -39.16 11.19 -38.11
CA ILE A 231 -39.58 9.81 -38.46
C ILE A 231 -39.04 8.82 -37.40
N HIS A 232 -39.95 8.06 -36.78
CA HIS A 232 -39.66 6.76 -36.15
C HIS A 232 -39.71 5.67 -37.23
N ILE A 233 -38.94 4.59 -37.09
CA ILE A 233 -39.41 3.21 -37.37
C ILE A 233 -38.43 2.18 -36.78
N ARG A 234 -38.99 1.30 -35.93
CA ARG A 234 -38.53 -0.04 -35.49
C ARG A 234 -37.18 -0.16 -34.79
#